data_AF-A0A182ET28-F1
#
_entry.id   AF-A0A182ET28-F1
#
_cell.length_a   1.000
_cell.length_b   1.000
_cell.length_c   1.000
_cell.angle_alpha   90.00
_cell.angle_beta   90.00
_cell.angle_gamma   90.00
#
_symmetry.space_group_name_H-M   'P 1'
#
loop_
_entity.id
_entity.type
_entity.pdbx_description
1 polymer ?
#
loop_
_entity_poly.entity_id
_entity_poly.type
_entity_poly.pdbx_seq_one_letter_code
_entity_poly.pdbx_strand_id
1 'polypeptide(L)'
;MFVLLLSVLFPSVCTILQVQRNERRFYDQLDGLWTFVREEKNSPSVGIKRDWHLYDLSKFENATVMPVPAAYNDLTADREVREHVGWVWYQRKFFVSVRDKYYRHFVRFSSVQYYAVV
;
A
#
# COMPACT_ATOMS: atom_id res chain seq x y z
N MET A 1 -23.65 -33.34 34.57
CA MET A 1 -23.94 -31.90 34.47
C MET A 1 -23.05 -31.34 33.35
N PHE A 2 -23.59 -31.19 32.14
CA PHE A 2 -22.82 -30.78 30.95
C PHE A 2 -23.09 -29.29 30.71
N VAL A 3 -22.05 -28.46 30.81
CA VAL A 3 -22.15 -27.01 30.54
C VAL A 3 -21.89 -26.81 29.05
N LEU A 4 -22.92 -26.36 28.32
CA LEU A 4 -22.85 -26.03 26.90
C LEU A 4 -22.27 -24.62 26.78
N LEU A 5 -21.02 -24.53 26.30
CA LEU A 5 -20.35 -23.26 26.05
C LEU A 5 -20.86 -22.70 24.71
N LEU A 6 -21.78 -21.74 24.76
CA LEU A 6 -22.29 -21.06 23.57
C LEU A 6 -21.25 -20.01 23.12
N SER A 7 -20.41 -20.35 22.14
CA SER A 7 -19.51 -19.39 21.51
C SER A 7 -20.32 -18.49 20.57
N VAL A 8 -20.66 -17.29 21.04
CA VAL A 8 -21.24 -16.26 20.19
C VAL A 8 -20.17 -15.76 19.23
N LEU A 9 -20.16 -16.29 18.01
CA LEU A 9 -19.41 -15.73 16.90
C LEU A 9 -20.08 -14.41 16.52
N PHE A 10 -19.65 -13.30 17.11
CA PHE A 10 -20.00 -11.98 16.60
C PHE A 10 -19.41 -11.87 15.19
N PRO A 11 -20.22 -11.73 14.13
CA PRO A 11 -19.67 -11.41 12.83
C PRO A 11 -19.01 -10.03 12.97
N SER A 12 -17.68 -9.99 12.93
CA SER A 12 -16.95 -8.74 12.71
C SER A 12 -17.32 -8.26 11.31
N VAL A 13 -18.37 -7.45 11.22
CA VAL A 13 -18.71 -6.77 9.97
C VAL A 13 -17.63 -5.70 9.77
N CYS A 14 -16.59 -6.04 9.01
CA CYS A 14 -15.66 -5.06 8.48
C CYS A 14 -16.37 -4.25 7.39
N THR A 15 -17.08 -3.19 7.79
CA THR A 15 -17.74 -2.30 6.84
C THR A 15 -16.71 -1.45 6.11
N ILE A 16 -16.65 -1.53 4.77
CA ILE A 16 -15.80 -0.70 3.90
C ILE A 16 -16.60 0.47 3.30
N LEU A 17 -17.06 1.38 4.16
CA LEU A 17 -17.80 2.57 3.71
C LEU A 17 -16.92 3.45 2.81
N GLN A 18 -17.52 4.10 1.82
CA GLN A 18 -16.80 5.08 0.98
C GLN A 18 -16.24 6.21 1.85
N VAL A 19 -15.00 6.61 1.57
CA VAL A 19 -14.38 7.76 2.26
C VAL A 19 -15.11 9.03 1.84
N GLN A 20 -15.54 9.83 2.81
CA GLN A 20 -16.24 11.09 2.58
C GLN A 20 -15.72 12.18 3.51
N ARG A 21 -15.66 13.41 2.99
CA ARG A 21 -15.34 14.61 3.77
C ARG A 21 -16.62 15.20 4.35
N ASN A 22 -16.62 15.50 5.64
CA ASN A 22 -17.67 16.20 6.36
C ASN A 22 -17.09 16.91 7.60
N GLU A 23 -17.93 17.41 8.50
CA GLU A 23 -17.52 18.14 9.71
C GLU A 23 -16.61 17.34 10.65
N ARG A 24 -16.68 16.00 10.62
CA ARG A 24 -15.95 15.11 11.53
C ARG A 24 -14.92 14.22 10.83
N ARG A 25 -14.94 14.15 9.50
CA ARG A 25 -14.09 13.27 8.69
C ARG A 25 -13.47 14.07 7.58
N PHE A 26 -12.17 13.92 7.42
CA PHE A 26 -11.40 14.50 6.35
C PHE A 26 -10.40 13.46 5.86
N TYR A 27 -9.91 13.68 4.66
CA TYR A 27 -8.93 12.83 4.02
C TYR A 27 -8.06 13.68 3.10
N ASP A 28 -6.85 13.19 2.91
CA ASP A 28 -5.90 13.67 1.91
C ASP A 28 -5.66 12.55 0.91
N GLN A 29 -5.60 12.89 -0.37
CA GLN A 29 -5.21 11.93 -1.40
C GLN A 29 -3.70 11.76 -1.37
N LEU A 30 -3.25 10.51 -1.34
CA LEU A 30 -1.84 10.15 -1.47
C LEU A 30 -1.45 9.88 -2.93
N ASP A 31 -2.25 10.34 -3.88
CA ASP A 31 -2.02 10.25 -5.31
C ASP A 31 -0.82 11.10 -5.76
N GLY A 32 -0.40 10.90 -7.01
CA GLY A 32 0.73 11.58 -7.63
C GLY A 32 1.94 10.66 -7.76
N LEU A 33 3.14 11.22 -7.68
CA LEU A 33 4.37 10.48 -7.92
C LEU A 33 4.82 9.71 -6.67
N TRP A 34 5.17 8.43 -6.86
CA TRP A 34 5.71 7.54 -5.83
C TRP A 34 7.05 6.99 -6.31
N THR A 35 7.99 6.79 -5.39
CA THR A 35 9.21 6.04 -5.67
C THR A 35 8.84 4.61 -6.02
N PHE A 36 9.40 4.11 -7.12
CA PHE A 36 9.16 2.77 -7.63
C PHE A 36 10.47 2.01 -7.76
N VAL A 37 10.53 0.84 -7.12
CA VAL A 37 11.65 -0.10 -7.24
C VAL A 37 11.10 -1.45 -7.67
N ARG A 38 11.65 -2.01 -8.73
CA ARG A 38 11.30 -3.34 -9.22
C ARG A 38 12.33 -4.34 -8.73
N GLU A 39 11.90 -5.47 -8.16
CA GLU A 39 12.82 -6.59 -7.93
C GLU A 39 13.20 -7.26 -9.26
N GLU A 40 14.19 -8.16 -9.23
CA GLU A 40 14.42 -9.05 -10.37
C GLU A 40 13.19 -9.92 -10.66
N LYS A 41 13.00 -10.28 -11.92
CA LYS A 41 11.87 -11.11 -12.34
C LYS A 41 11.94 -12.47 -11.64
N ASN A 42 10.81 -12.93 -11.11
CA ASN A 42 10.68 -14.15 -10.31
C ASN A 42 11.58 -14.18 -9.06
N SER A 43 11.89 -13.01 -8.49
CA SER A 43 12.68 -12.94 -7.25
C SER A 43 12.02 -13.69 -6.10
N PRO A 44 12.81 -14.28 -5.17
CA PRO A 44 12.29 -14.99 -4.01
C PRO A 44 11.87 -14.02 -2.88
N SER A 45 11.22 -12.91 -3.23
CA SER A 45 10.81 -11.82 -2.30
C SER A 45 11.99 -11.22 -1.54
N VAL A 46 13.02 -10.78 -2.29
CA VAL A 46 14.29 -10.31 -1.70
C VAL A 46 14.07 -9.06 -0.86
N GLY A 47 13.21 -8.15 -1.30
CA GLY A 47 12.93 -6.94 -0.55
C GLY A 47 12.22 -7.19 0.76
N ILE A 48 11.36 -8.23 0.82
CA ILE A 48 10.73 -8.64 2.08
C ILE A 48 11.79 -9.22 3.01
N LYS A 49 12.62 -10.14 2.52
CA LYS A 49 13.68 -10.79 3.32
C LYS A 49 14.75 -9.83 3.83
N ARG A 50 14.94 -8.70 3.15
CA ARG A 50 15.94 -7.68 3.48
C ARG A 50 15.30 -6.42 4.07
N ASP A 51 14.03 -6.48 4.48
CA ASP A 51 13.32 -5.37 5.12
C ASP A 51 13.42 -4.04 4.36
N TRP A 52 13.24 -4.07 3.03
CA TRP A 52 13.33 -2.88 2.17
C TRP A 52 12.44 -1.72 2.62
N HIS A 53 11.33 -2.01 3.29
CA HIS A 53 10.42 -1.03 3.88
C HIS A 53 11.06 -0.13 4.96
N LEU A 54 12.18 -0.55 5.58
CA LEU A 54 12.91 0.25 6.57
C LEU A 54 13.89 1.25 5.95
N TYR A 55 14.15 1.15 4.64
CA TYR A 55 15.10 2.00 3.94
C TYR A 55 14.42 3.09 3.11
N ASP A 56 15.20 4.09 2.71
CA ASP A 56 14.77 5.08 1.72
C ASP A 56 15.01 4.51 0.32
N LEU A 57 13.94 4.03 -0.33
CA LEU A 57 14.01 3.40 -1.64
C LEU A 57 14.52 4.35 -2.72
N SER A 58 14.40 5.67 -2.53
CA SER A 58 14.90 6.65 -3.52
C SER A 58 16.42 6.63 -3.66
N LYS A 59 17.13 5.99 -2.72
CA LYS A 59 18.58 5.83 -2.74
C LYS A 59 19.05 4.55 -3.42
N PHE A 60 18.13 3.69 -3.85
CA PHE A 60 18.47 2.45 -4.54
C PHE A 60 18.89 2.77 -5.97
N GLU A 61 19.85 2.02 -6.53
CA GLU A 61 20.38 2.28 -7.88
C GLU A 61 19.31 2.14 -8.97
N ASN A 62 18.35 1.23 -8.79
CA ASN A 62 17.24 0.99 -9.71
C ASN A 62 15.96 1.76 -9.33
N ALA A 63 16.07 2.78 -8.47
CA ALA A 63 14.92 3.59 -8.09
C ALA A 63 14.46 4.47 -9.26
N THR A 64 13.15 4.45 -9.49
CA THR A 64 12.47 5.29 -10.47
C THR A 64 11.22 5.91 -9.82
N VAL A 65 10.35 6.51 -10.62
CA VAL A 65 9.13 7.16 -10.14
C VAL A 65 7.96 6.70 -11.00
N MET A 66 6.83 6.39 -10.36
CA MET A 66 5.59 6.01 -11.03
C MET A 66 4.41 6.87 -10.52
N PRO A 67 3.51 7.32 -11.41
CA PRO A 67 2.27 7.95 -10.99
C PRO A 67 1.31 6.93 -10.35
N VAL A 68 0.56 7.39 -9.37
CA VAL A 68 -0.55 6.69 -8.71
C VAL A 68 -1.78 7.60 -8.77
N PRO A 69 -2.95 7.13 -9.23
CA PRO A 69 -3.22 5.76 -9.69
C PRO A 69 -2.82 5.53 -11.15
N ALA A 70 -2.06 4.47 -11.41
CA ALA A 70 -1.80 3.95 -12.75
C ALA A 70 -1.25 2.51 -12.66
N ALA A 71 -1.45 1.71 -13.70
CA ALA A 71 -0.75 0.45 -13.86
C ALA A 71 0.65 0.74 -14.43
N TYR A 72 1.71 0.18 -13.83
CA TYR A 72 3.09 0.55 -14.20
C TYR A 72 3.57 -0.04 -15.54
N ASN A 73 2.92 -1.08 -16.02
CA ASN A 73 3.35 -1.92 -17.14
C ASN A 73 3.48 -1.15 -18.47
N ASP A 74 2.70 -0.08 -18.67
CA ASP A 74 2.68 0.69 -19.92
C ASP A 74 3.22 2.13 -19.74
N LEU A 75 3.81 2.44 -18.59
CA LEU A 75 4.30 3.80 -18.28
C LEU A 75 5.74 4.04 -18.72
N THR A 76 6.48 2.97 -19.03
CA THR A 76 7.87 3.05 -19.49
C THR A 76 8.02 2.31 -20.81
N ALA A 77 9.07 2.65 -21.55
CA ALA A 77 9.45 1.90 -22.75
C ALA A 77 10.26 0.62 -22.42
N ASP A 78 10.42 0.30 -21.13
CA ASP A 78 11.22 -0.84 -20.68
C ASP A 78 10.39 -2.14 -20.72
N ARG A 79 10.80 -3.04 -21.61
CA ARG A 79 10.19 -4.37 -21.75
C ARG A 79 10.23 -5.16 -20.43
N GLU A 80 11.30 -5.03 -19.66
CA GLU A 80 11.49 -5.74 -18.40
C GLU A 80 10.50 -5.28 -17.33
N VAL A 81 10.06 -4.01 -17.39
CA VAL A 81 8.98 -3.48 -16.53
C VAL A 81 7.63 -4.00 -17.01
N ARG A 82 7.36 -3.95 -18.32
CA ARG A 82 6.09 -4.37 -18.91
C ARG A 82 5.80 -5.86 -18.69
N GLU A 83 6.80 -6.71 -18.85
CA GLU A 83 6.70 -8.17 -18.74
C GLU A 83 7.12 -8.68 -17.35
N HIS A 84 7.20 -7.79 -16.35
CA HIS A 84 7.64 -8.14 -15.01
C HIS A 84 6.65 -9.08 -14.32
N VAL A 85 7.19 -10.12 -13.69
CA VAL A 85 6.45 -11.02 -12.80
C VAL A 85 7.25 -11.11 -11.51
N GLY A 86 6.66 -10.68 -10.40
CA GLY A 86 7.32 -10.66 -9.10
C GLY A 86 6.96 -9.41 -8.32
N TRP A 87 7.81 -9.07 -7.36
CA TRP A 87 7.57 -7.93 -6.47
C TRP A 87 7.94 -6.61 -7.11
N VAL A 88 7.11 -5.62 -6.83
CA VAL A 88 7.37 -4.20 -7.07
C VAL A 88 7.11 -3.45 -5.77
N TRP A 89 7.89 -2.41 -5.54
CA TRP A 89 7.88 -1.62 -4.32
C TRP A 89 7.49 -0.19 -4.66
N TYR A 90 6.48 0.30 -3.97
CA TYR A 90 6.04 1.68 -4.03
C TYR A 90 6.32 2.34 -2.68
N GLN A 91 6.96 3.50 -2.68
CA GLN A 91 7.20 4.28 -1.45
C GLN A 91 6.85 5.74 -1.66
N ARG A 92 6.13 6.31 -0.69
CA ARG A 92 5.82 7.73 -0.61
C ARG A 92 5.92 8.21 0.82
N LYS A 93 6.43 9.43 1.00
CA LYS A 93 6.41 10.16 2.27
C LYS A 93 5.32 11.24 2.19
N PHE A 94 4.59 11.41 3.28
CA PHE A 94 3.60 12.48 3.42
C PHE A 94 3.65 13.03 4.84
N PHE A 95 3.11 14.22 5.05
CA PHE A 95 3.05 14.87 6.34
C PHE A 95 1.61 14.86 6.85
N VAL A 96 1.44 14.58 8.15
CA VAL A 96 0.17 14.76 8.84
C VAL A 96 0.22 16.10 9.56
N SER A 97 -0.81 16.92 9.38
CA SER A 97 -0.91 18.21 10.08
C SER A 97 -1.01 18.01 11.59
N VAL A 98 -0.38 18.91 12.36
CA VAL A 98 -0.47 18.90 13.83
C VAL A 98 -1.93 19.00 14.31
N ARG A 99 -2.79 19.69 13.54
CA ARG A 99 -4.23 19.76 13.78
C ARG A 99 -4.89 18.39 13.84
N ASP A 100 -4.40 17.46 13.02
CA ASP A 100 -5.05 16.17 12.77
C ASP A 100 -4.53 15.06 13.69
N LYS A 101 -3.49 15.34 14.50
CA LYS A 101 -2.81 14.39 15.40
C LYS A 101 -3.74 13.63 16.34
N TYR A 102 -4.83 14.25 16.78
CA TYR A 102 -5.76 13.67 17.76
C TYR A 102 -6.89 12.85 17.13
N TYR A 103 -6.94 12.76 15.81
CA TYR A 103 -7.95 11.98 15.10
C TYR A 103 -7.51 10.53 14.92
N ARG A 104 -8.50 9.66 14.68
CA ARG A 104 -8.21 8.28 14.27
C ARG A 104 -7.79 8.28 12.80
N HIS A 105 -6.55 7.86 12.54
CA HIS A 105 -6.01 7.77 11.19
C HIS A 105 -6.32 6.41 10.55
N PHE A 106 -6.66 6.44 9.26
CA PHE A 106 -6.83 5.27 8.42
C PHE A 106 -6.08 5.50 7.11
N VAL A 107 -5.41 4.47 6.61
CA VAL A 107 -4.89 4.42 5.25
C VAL A 107 -5.78 3.48 4.45
N ARG A 108 -6.25 3.93 3.29
CA ARG A 108 -7.09 3.13 2.40
C ARG A 108 -6.48 3.07 1.02
N PHE A 109 -6.30 1.85 0.53
CA PHE A 109 -6.04 1.58 -0.88
C PHE A 109 -7.34 1.14 -1.54
N SER A 110 -7.71 1.75 -2.66
CA SER A 110 -8.90 1.36 -3.42
C SER A 110 -8.72 -0.02 -4.06
N SER A 111 -7.52 -0.30 -4.58
CA SER A 111 -7.11 -1.59 -5.11
C SER A 111 -5.58 -1.68 -5.15
N VAL A 112 -5.04 -2.87 -4.95
CA VAL A 112 -3.64 -3.21 -5.23
C VAL A 112 -3.63 -4.61 -5.83
N GLN A 113 -2.84 -4.83 -6.89
CA GLN A 113 -2.88 -6.04 -7.70
C GLN A 113 -1.52 -6.75 -7.69
N TYR A 114 -1.44 -8.07 -7.46
CA TYR A 114 -2.49 -9.01 -6.99
C TYR A 114 -2.44 -9.28 -5.48
N TYR A 115 -1.29 -9.06 -4.84
CA TYR A 115 -1.07 -9.22 -3.41
C TYR A 115 -0.26 -8.05 -2.89
N ALA A 116 -0.57 -7.56 -1.70
CA ALA A 116 0.03 -6.36 -1.13
C ALA A 116 0.44 -6.58 0.33
N VAL A 117 1.57 -5.98 0.68
CA VAL A 117 2.05 -5.83 2.06
C VAL A 117 2.26 -4.33 2.26
N VAL A 118 1.70 -3.78 3.34
CA VAL A 118 1.71 -2.35 3.68
C VAL A 118 2.17 -2.18 5.11
#